data_AF-A0A819D579-F1
#
_entry.id   AF-A0A819D579-F1
#
_cell.length_a   1.000
_cell.length_b   1.000
_cell.length_c   1.000
_cell.angle_alpha   90.00
_cell.angle_beta   90.00
_cell.angle_gamma   90.00
#
_symmetry.space_group_name_H-M   'P 1'
#
loop_
_entity.id
_entity.type
_entity.pdbx_description
1 polymer ?
#
loop_
_entity_poly.entity_id
_entity_poly.type
_entity_poly.pdbx_seq_one_letter_code
_entity_poly.pdbx_strand_id
1 'polypeptide(L)'
;IKDYGQIHFALNDRTSQNTIVAALITSKIYKRASELVKKEERIREYRERKKEFDEHAAQIIDKCFSQDENLALNILTTKSELYFDYTPIELAEEAGCRAFLASRCVQTHADQLWFGHISESIHKKSIANILVSDA
;
A
#
# COMPACT_ATOMS: atom_id res chain seq x y z
N ILE A 1 -9.47 -21.08 -23.20
CA ILE A 1 -9.48 -21.31 -21.73
C ILE A 1 -8.32 -20.57 -21.03
N LYS A 2 -7.07 -20.62 -21.53
CA LYS A 2 -5.95 -19.83 -20.97
C LYS A 2 -6.18 -18.30 -20.95
N ASP A 3 -6.81 -17.73 -21.98
CA ASP A 3 -7.12 -16.28 -22.03
C ASP A 3 -8.13 -15.81 -20.99
N TYR A 4 -9.17 -16.60 -20.71
CA TYR A 4 -10.21 -16.20 -19.77
C TYR A 4 -9.67 -16.05 -18.34
N GLY A 5 -8.72 -16.90 -17.95
CA GLY A 5 -8.05 -16.80 -16.66
C GLY A 5 -7.18 -15.55 -16.53
N GLN A 6 -6.43 -15.20 -17.58
CA GLN A 6 -5.60 -13.99 -17.60
C GLN A 6 -6.44 -12.71 -17.61
N ILE A 7 -7.54 -12.69 -18.37
CA ILE A 7 -8.46 -11.54 -18.41
C ILE A 7 -9.17 -11.36 -17.05
N HIS A 8 -9.69 -12.43 -16.45
CA HIS A 8 -10.34 -12.35 -15.13
C HIS A 8 -9.36 -11.93 -14.04
N PHE A 9 -8.12 -12.43 -14.09
CA PHE A 9 -7.05 -12.03 -13.17
C PHE A 9 -6.68 -10.55 -13.34
N ALA A 10 -6.48 -10.08 -14.57
CA ALA A 10 -6.18 -8.67 -14.87
C ALA A 10 -7.35 -7.71 -14.56
N LEU A 11 -8.60 -8.16 -14.71
CA LEU A 11 -9.78 -7.39 -14.29
C LEU A 11 -9.86 -7.31 -12.77
N ASN A 12 -9.55 -8.40 -12.06
CA ASN A 12 -9.50 -8.43 -10.60
C ASN A 12 -8.36 -7.55 -10.05
N ASP A 13 -7.23 -7.52 -10.75
CA ASP A 13 -6.07 -6.65 -10.49
C ASP A 13 -6.44 -5.16 -10.56
N ARG A 14 -6.97 -4.73 -11.72
CA ARG A 14 -7.42 -3.35 -11.94
C ARG A 14 -8.51 -2.92 -10.95
N THR A 15 -9.45 -3.81 -10.65
CA THR A 15 -10.53 -3.53 -9.68
C THR A 15 -9.98 -3.34 -8.27
N SER A 16 -9.01 -4.17 -7.86
CA SER A 16 -8.36 -4.07 -6.55
C SER A 16 -7.54 -2.78 -6.45
N GLN A 17 -6.72 -2.47 -7.45
CA GLN A 17 -5.95 -1.22 -7.52
C GLN A 17 -6.87 0.01 -7.44
N ASN A 18 -7.94 0.03 -8.22
CA ASN A 18 -8.91 1.13 -8.24
C ASN A 18 -9.57 1.33 -6.87
N THR A 19 -9.87 0.24 -6.16
CA THR A 19 -10.47 0.30 -4.82
C THR A 19 -9.48 0.87 -3.79
N ILE A 20 -8.21 0.43 -3.84
CA ILE A 20 -7.13 0.97 -3.00
C ILE A 20 -6.95 2.46 -3.26
N VAL A 21 -6.82 2.86 -4.52
CA VAL A 21 -6.64 4.26 -4.92
C VAL A 21 -7.82 5.11 -4.46
N ALA A 22 -9.06 4.66 -4.66
CA ALA A 22 -10.25 5.36 -4.19
C ALA A 22 -10.25 5.55 -2.67
N ALA A 23 -9.86 4.53 -1.90
CA ALA A 23 -9.74 4.63 -0.44
C ALA A 23 -8.65 5.64 -0.03
N LEU A 24 -7.48 5.62 -0.67
CA LEU A 24 -6.39 6.57 -0.39
C LEU A 24 -6.77 8.02 -0.75
N ILE A 25 -7.44 8.24 -1.88
CA ILE A 25 -7.97 9.57 -2.25
C ILE A 25 -8.98 10.03 -1.20
N THR A 26 -9.88 9.15 -0.78
CA THR A 26 -10.90 9.48 0.23
C THR A 26 -10.25 9.85 1.56
N SER A 27 -9.22 9.11 1.99
CA SER A 27 -8.39 9.45 3.15
C SER A 27 -7.74 10.84 3.01
N LYS A 28 -7.17 11.15 1.84
CA LYS A 28 -6.61 12.48 1.52
C LYS A 28 -7.66 13.59 1.62
N ILE A 29 -8.87 13.36 1.09
CA ILE A 29 -10.00 14.31 1.18
C ILE A 29 -10.37 14.55 2.64
N TYR A 30 -10.55 13.50 3.45
CA TYR A 30 -10.90 13.65 4.86
C TYR A 30 -9.80 14.35 5.68
N LYS A 31 -8.52 14.09 5.38
CA LYS A 31 -7.40 14.86 5.95
C LYS A 31 -7.56 16.34 5.68
N ARG A 32 -7.71 16.74 4.40
CA ARG A 32 -7.90 18.15 4.02
C ARG A 32 -9.16 18.76 4.62
N ALA A 33 -10.27 18.02 4.63
CA ALA A 33 -11.50 18.47 5.26
C ALA A 33 -11.32 18.75 6.75
N SER A 34 -10.56 17.90 7.47
CA SER A 34 -10.25 18.10 8.89
C SER A 34 -9.39 19.34 9.17
N GLU A 35 -8.59 19.77 8.20
CA GLU A 35 -7.76 20.99 8.27
C GLU A 35 -8.60 22.27 8.04
N LEU A 36 -9.73 22.16 7.32
CA LEU A 36 -10.57 23.30 6.93
C LEU A 36 -11.72 23.59 7.90
N VAL A 37 -12.15 22.59 8.68
CA VAL A 37 -13.26 22.76 9.65
C VAL A 37 -12.75 23.29 11.00
N LYS A 38 -13.57 24.12 11.66
CA LYS A 38 -13.23 24.75 12.95
C LYS A 38 -13.80 24.02 14.18
N LYS A 39 -14.91 23.29 14.00
CA LYS A 39 -15.56 22.57 15.11
C LYS A 39 -14.76 21.32 15.44
N GLU A 40 -14.29 21.20 16.68
CA GLU A 40 -13.48 20.07 17.12
C GLU A 40 -14.14 18.70 16.89
N GLU A 41 -15.45 18.60 17.11
CA GLU A 41 -16.22 17.39 16.85
C GLU A 41 -16.09 16.94 15.39
N ARG A 42 -16.16 17.89 14.44
CA ARG A 42 -16.01 17.63 13.01
C ARG A 42 -14.58 17.28 12.63
N ILE A 43 -13.59 17.92 13.28
CA ILE A 43 -12.18 17.55 13.11
C ILE A 43 -11.97 16.09 13.53
N ARG A 44 -12.52 15.67 14.68
CA ARG A 44 -12.43 14.29 15.17
C ARG A 44 -13.11 13.31 14.22
N GLU A 45 -14.37 13.58 13.84
CA GLU A 45 -15.13 12.75 12.88
C GLU A 45 -14.35 12.54 11.58
N TYR A 46 -13.80 13.59 10.99
CA TYR A 46 -13.06 13.48 9.73
C TYR A 46 -11.72 12.75 9.88
N ARG A 47 -11.03 12.91 11.01
CA ARG A 47 -9.81 12.14 11.28
C ARG A 47 -10.10 10.65 11.47
N GLU A 48 -11.23 10.31 12.08
CA GLU A 48 -11.68 8.92 12.20
C GLU A 48 -12.01 8.32 10.83
N ARG A 49 -12.78 9.02 9.99
CA ARG A 49 -13.03 8.59 8.61
C ARG A 49 -11.77 8.45 7.79
N LYS A 50 -10.84 9.41 7.88
CA LYS A 50 -9.51 9.32 7.27
C LYS A 50 -8.82 8.00 7.66
N LYS A 51 -8.85 7.66 8.95
CA LYS A 51 -8.23 6.44 9.48
C LYS A 51 -8.92 5.17 8.97
N GLU A 52 -10.25 5.13 8.93
CA GLU A 52 -11.01 3.99 8.39
C GLU A 52 -10.62 3.68 6.95
N PHE A 53 -10.52 4.69 6.08
CA PHE A 53 -10.13 4.49 4.69
C PHE A 53 -8.65 4.11 4.52
N ASP A 54 -7.76 4.65 5.36
CA ASP A 54 -6.34 4.28 5.42
C ASP A 54 -6.18 2.78 5.78
N GLU A 55 -6.89 2.32 6.81
CA GLU A 55 -6.92 0.91 7.23
C GLU A 55 -7.58 0.00 6.19
N HIS A 56 -8.65 0.46 5.56
CA HIS A 56 -9.32 -0.31 4.51
C HIS A 56 -8.40 -0.55 3.30
N ALA A 57 -7.68 0.49 2.85
CA ALA A 57 -6.69 0.35 1.79
C ALA A 57 -5.60 -0.65 2.19
N ALA A 58 -5.11 -0.60 3.43
CA ALA A 58 -4.09 -1.51 3.95
C ALA A 58 -4.57 -2.98 3.94
N GLN A 59 -5.81 -3.22 4.37
CA GLN A 59 -6.41 -4.56 4.38
C GLN A 59 -6.57 -5.15 2.98
N ILE A 60 -6.98 -4.34 1.99
CA ILE A 60 -7.13 -4.81 0.61
C ILE A 60 -5.76 -5.20 0.04
N ILE A 61 -4.74 -4.35 0.17
CA ILE A 61 -3.42 -4.66 -0.40
C ILE A 61 -2.77 -5.87 0.28
N ASP A 62 -2.91 -6.03 1.60
CA ASP A 62 -2.38 -7.21 2.30
C ASP A 62 -3.16 -8.48 1.94
N LYS A 63 -4.46 -8.38 1.66
CA LYS A 63 -5.23 -9.49 1.13
C LYS A 63 -4.76 -9.88 -0.28
N CYS A 64 -4.55 -8.91 -1.17
CA CYS A 64 -3.97 -9.15 -2.49
C CYS A 64 -2.59 -9.82 -2.36
N PHE A 65 -1.74 -9.33 -1.46
CA PHE A 65 -0.40 -9.85 -1.22
C PHE A 65 -0.43 -11.29 -0.70
N SER A 66 -1.37 -11.64 0.18
CA SER A 66 -1.56 -13.02 0.65
C SER A 66 -1.99 -14.00 -0.43
N GLN A 67 -2.59 -13.50 -1.53
CA GLN A 67 -3.05 -14.32 -2.65
C GLN A 67 -1.97 -14.45 -3.73
N ASP A 68 -1.34 -13.33 -4.09
CA ASP A 68 -0.25 -13.26 -5.05
C ASP A 68 0.65 -12.05 -4.73
N GLU A 69 1.84 -12.33 -4.20
CA GLU A 69 2.79 -11.31 -3.78
C GLU A 69 3.24 -10.45 -4.97
N ASN A 70 3.52 -11.06 -6.13
CA ASN A 70 4.01 -10.33 -7.31
C ASN A 70 2.92 -9.43 -7.89
N LEU A 71 1.67 -9.90 -7.90
CA LEU A 71 0.53 -9.08 -8.31
C LEU A 71 0.37 -7.86 -7.41
N ALA A 72 0.38 -8.07 -6.08
CA ALA A 72 0.20 -6.98 -5.14
C ALA A 72 1.33 -5.95 -5.22
N LEU A 73 2.57 -6.38 -5.44
CA LEU A 73 3.68 -5.47 -5.72
C LEU A 73 3.46 -4.70 -7.03
N ASN A 74 2.94 -5.35 -8.07
CA ASN A 74 2.62 -4.67 -9.33
C ASN A 74 1.50 -3.63 -9.16
N ILE A 75 0.43 -3.95 -8.41
CA ILE A 75 -0.64 -3.00 -8.03
C ILE A 75 -0.03 -1.76 -7.39
N LEU A 76 0.92 -1.98 -6.48
CA LEU A 76 1.54 -0.97 -5.65
C LEU A 76 2.43 0.01 -6.43
N THR A 77 3.13 -0.49 -7.46
CA THR A 77 4.11 0.30 -8.24
C THR A 77 3.59 0.79 -9.58
N THR A 78 2.44 0.29 -10.03
CA THR A 78 1.84 0.70 -11.30
C THR A 78 0.96 1.93 -11.11
N LYS A 79 1.00 2.83 -12.08
CA LYS A 79 0.18 4.05 -12.11
C LYS A 79 -1.28 3.70 -12.35
N SER A 80 -2.18 4.33 -11.60
CA SER A 80 -3.62 4.15 -11.78
C SER A 80 -4.16 5.14 -12.80
N GLU A 81 -4.95 4.64 -13.75
CA GLU A 81 -5.67 5.45 -14.73
C GLU A 81 -6.74 6.35 -14.08
N LEU A 82 -7.19 6.02 -12.86
CA LEU A 82 -8.23 6.79 -12.16
C LEU A 82 -7.73 8.10 -11.53
N TYR A 83 -6.43 8.25 -11.30
CA TYR A 83 -5.90 9.43 -10.60
C TYR A 83 -4.55 9.88 -11.16
N PHE A 84 -4.61 10.61 -12.28
CA PHE A 84 -3.51 11.40 -12.84
C PHE A 84 -2.16 10.69 -12.88
N ASP A 85 -2.16 9.40 -13.19
CA ASP A 85 -0.94 8.59 -13.30
C ASP A 85 -0.09 8.54 -12.02
N TYR A 86 -0.71 8.61 -10.84
CA TYR A 86 -0.04 8.32 -9.57
C TYR A 86 -0.08 6.82 -9.25
N THR A 87 0.99 6.34 -8.62
CA THR A 87 1.02 5.03 -7.97
C THR A 87 0.32 5.09 -6.60
N PRO A 88 -0.20 3.96 -6.10
CA PRO A 88 -0.74 3.90 -4.74
C PRO A 88 0.25 4.36 -3.65
N ILE A 89 1.56 4.10 -3.80
CA ILE A 89 2.58 4.57 -2.83
C ILE A 89 2.65 6.09 -2.81
N GLU A 90 2.83 6.74 -3.96
CA GLU A 90 2.96 8.20 -4.05
C GLU A 90 1.72 8.89 -3.47
N LEU A 91 0.54 8.35 -3.74
CA LEU A 91 -0.71 8.86 -3.19
C LEU A 91 -0.80 8.67 -1.67
N ALA A 92 -0.38 7.52 -1.15
CA ALA A 92 -0.38 7.24 0.29
C ALA A 92 0.61 8.14 1.03
N GLU A 93 1.77 8.43 0.45
CA GLU A 93 2.75 9.37 0.99
C GLU A 93 2.14 10.77 1.12
N GLU A 94 1.57 11.30 0.04
CA GLU A 94 0.98 12.65 0.03
C GLU A 94 -0.20 12.77 1.01
N ALA A 95 -1.02 11.72 1.08
CA ALA A 95 -2.15 11.63 2.01
C ALA A 95 -1.70 11.41 3.47
N GLY A 96 -0.48 10.95 3.73
CA GLY A 96 -0.03 10.54 5.06
C GLY A 96 -0.80 9.32 5.57
N CYS A 97 -1.03 8.35 4.69
CA CYS A 97 -1.73 7.10 4.99
C CYS A 97 -0.78 6.10 5.66
N ARG A 98 -0.56 6.26 6.97
CA ARG A 98 0.45 5.50 7.72
C ARG A 98 0.09 4.02 7.86
N ALA A 99 -1.20 3.69 7.96
CA ALA A 99 -1.62 2.29 8.08
C ALA A 99 -1.34 1.54 6.76
N PHE A 100 -1.67 2.17 5.63
CA PHE A 100 -1.32 1.64 4.30
C PHE A 100 0.20 1.49 4.12
N LEU A 101 0.99 2.51 4.47
CA LEU A 101 2.44 2.45 4.35
C LEU A 101 3.07 1.39 5.26
N ALA A 102 2.44 1.08 6.39
CA ALA A 102 2.87 0.02 7.31
C ALA A 102 2.36 -1.38 6.95
N SER A 103 1.58 -1.52 5.87
CA SER A 103 1.08 -2.82 5.40
C SER A 103 2.23 -3.79 5.08
N ARG A 104 1.97 -5.09 5.21
CA ARG A 104 2.98 -6.12 4.94
C ARG A 104 3.49 -6.04 3.51
N CYS A 105 2.60 -5.79 2.54
CA CYS A 105 2.97 -5.62 1.15
C CYS A 105 3.97 -4.48 0.95
N VAL A 106 3.69 -3.29 1.52
CA VAL A 106 4.54 -2.10 1.36
C VAL A 106 5.88 -2.27 2.08
N GLN A 107 5.89 -2.82 3.28
CA GLN A 107 7.13 -3.07 4.02
C GLN A 107 8.01 -4.12 3.32
N THR A 108 7.41 -5.17 2.75
CA THR A 108 8.15 -6.15 1.96
C THR A 108 8.76 -5.50 0.71
N HIS A 109 8.01 -4.61 0.05
CA HIS A 109 8.54 -3.84 -1.08
C HIS A 109 9.71 -2.94 -0.68
N ALA A 110 9.59 -2.24 0.46
CA ALA A 110 10.65 -1.38 0.99
C ALA A 110 11.91 -2.19 1.35
N ASP A 111 11.74 -3.36 1.98
CA ASP A 111 12.84 -4.29 2.27
C ASP A 111 13.53 -4.73 0.98
N GLN A 112 12.77 -5.11 -0.05
CA GLN A 112 13.33 -5.48 -1.36
C GLN A 112 14.12 -4.33 -2.00
N LEU A 113 13.61 -3.10 -1.95
CA LEU A 113 14.33 -1.91 -2.45
C LEU A 113 15.62 -1.67 -1.68
N TRP A 114 15.60 -1.84 -0.37
CA TRP A 114 16.76 -1.62 0.49
C TRP A 114 17.89 -2.63 0.24
N PHE A 115 17.56 -3.91 0.01
CA PHE A 115 18.55 -4.95 -0.26
C PHE A 115 18.88 -5.15 -1.75
N GLY A 116 18.10 -4.55 -2.66
CA GLY A 116 18.29 -4.64 -4.09
C GLY A 116 18.26 -6.10 -4.59
N HIS A 117 19.25 -6.48 -5.40
CA HIS A 117 19.33 -7.83 -6.00
C HIS A 117 20.00 -8.89 -5.10
N ILE A 118 20.25 -8.60 -3.82
CA ILE A 118 20.85 -9.56 -2.90
C ILE A 118 19.78 -10.58 -2.50
N SER A 119 20.05 -11.88 -2.64
CA SER A 119 19.03 -12.90 -2.36
C SER A 119 18.60 -12.86 -0.89
N GLU A 120 17.30 -13.04 -0.65
CA GLU A 120 16.70 -13.04 0.68
C GLU A 120 17.35 -14.08 1.63
N SER A 121 17.87 -15.18 1.05
CA SER A 121 18.58 -16.24 1.76
C SER A 121 20.00 -15.86 2.21
N ILE A 122 20.68 -14.98 1.47
CA ILE A 122 21.95 -14.36 1.91
C ILE A 122 21.65 -13.36 3.01
N HIS A 123 20.53 -12.63 2.88
CA HIS A 123 20.17 -11.58 3.80
C HIS A 123 19.97 -12.11 5.24
N LYS A 124 19.12 -13.13 5.46
CA LYS A 124 18.90 -13.75 6.78
C LYS A 124 20.16 -14.36 7.43
N LYS A 125 21.11 -14.86 6.62
CA LYS A 125 22.37 -15.43 7.12
C LYS A 125 23.42 -14.37 7.42
N SER A 126 23.48 -13.28 6.65
CA SER A 126 24.49 -12.25 6.79
C SER A 126 24.31 -11.41 8.06
N ILE A 127 23.08 -10.94 8.35
CA ILE A 127 22.79 -10.18 9.58
C ILE A 127 23.00 -11.02 10.85
N ALA A 128 22.61 -12.30 10.82
CA ALA A 128 22.89 -13.21 11.93
C ALA A 128 24.40 -13.37 12.17
N ASN A 129 25.20 -13.47 11.11
CA ASN A 129 26.65 -13.60 11.23
C ASN A 129 27.34 -12.30 11.67
N ILE A 130 26.85 -11.12 11.24
CA ILE A 130 27.40 -9.82 11.67
C ILE A 130 27.13 -9.59 13.17
N LEU A 131 25.92 -9.88 13.63
CA LEU A 131 25.57 -9.74 15.06
C LEU A 131 26.28 -10.76 15.96
N VAL A 132 26.63 -11.94 15.42
CA VAL A 132 27.37 -12.98 16.13
C VAL A 132 28.89 -12.75 16.07
N SER A 133 29.41 -12.00 15.10
CA SER A 133 30.84 -11.66 15.02
C SER A 133 31.26 -10.48 15.91
N ASP A 134 30.30 -9.66 16.35
CA ASP A 134 30.52 -8.49 17.22
C ASP A 134 30.26 -8.80 18.72
N ALA A 135 30.11 -10.09 19.09
CA ALA A 135 29.95 -10.57 20.47
C ALA A 135 31.11 -11.47 20.91
#